data_AF-A0A8B6EN38-F1
#
_entry.id   AF-A0A8B6EN38-F1
#
_cell.length_a   1.000
_cell.length_b   1.000
_cell.length_c   1.000
_cell.angle_alpha   90.00
_cell.angle_beta   90.00
_cell.angle_gamma   90.00
#
_symmetry.space_group_name_H-M   'P 1'
#
loop_
_entity.id
_entity.type
_entity.pdbx_description
1 polymer ?
#
loop_
_entity_poly.entity_id
_entity_poly.type
_entity_poly.pdbx_seq_one_letter_code
_entity_poly.pdbx_strand_id
1 'polypeptide(L)'
;MVAYVSELLKQTKPGVHMKPLVFDRYIINEKLCILRTYEEYVRKTETLRNKEQKVFISTVKPKPVTKSTIARWVKNVMKSSGINIECFGPHSCRSASTSAALGQGLKIDTIMKSAGWKSAKTFQKFYNKTIIIDNESNFAQKILPSSS
;
A
#
# COMPACT_ATOMS: atom_id res chain seq x y z
N MET A 1 -13.07 1.93 11.46
CA MET A 1 -13.67 0.70 10.89
C MET A 1 -12.75 -0.46 11.16
N VAL A 2 -13.29 -1.64 11.47
CA VAL A 2 -12.50 -2.88 11.62
C VAL A 2 -12.92 -3.86 10.53
N ALA A 3 -11.97 -4.38 9.77
CA ALA A 3 -12.21 -5.38 8.74
C ALA A 3 -11.50 -6.70 9.07
N TYR A 4 -12.18 -7.81 8.81
CA TYR A 4 -11.68 -9.16 9.08
C TYR A 4 -11.41 -9.87 7.76
N VAL A 5 -10.29 -10.60 7.68
CA VAL A 5 -9.97 -11.41 6.50
C VAL A 5 -10.25 -12.86 6.84
N SER A 6 -11.42 -13.39 6.47
CA SER A 6 -11.88 -14.72 6.88
C SER A 6 -11.03 -15.89 6.36
N GLU A 7 -10.30 -15.72 5.25
CA GLU A 7 -9.47 -16.75 4.63
C GLU A 7 -8.01 -16.70 5.14
N LEU A 8 -7.39 -17.86 5.33
CA LEU A 8 -5.94 -17.95 5.52
C LEU A 8 -5.23 -17.61 4.20
N LEU A 9 -4.41 -16.55 4.21
CA LEU A 9 -3.64 -16.16 3.04
C LEU A 9 -2.34 -16.97 2.96
N LYS A 10 -1.80 -17.17 1.76
CA LYS A 10 -0.46 -17.77 1.57
C LYS A 10 0.63 -17.08 2.42
N GLN A 11 0.43 -15.82 2.79
CA GLN A 11 1.37 -15.05 3.61
C GLN A 11 1.11 -15.15 5.13
N THR A 12 0.00 -15.76 5.57
CA THR A 12 -0.26 -15.99 7.00
C THR A 12 0.62 -17.11 7.53
N LYS A 13 1.06 -17.01 8.78
CA LYS A 13 1.77 -18.11 9.45
C LYS A 13 0.81 -19.31 9.57
N PRO A 14 1.27 -20.55 9.31
CA PRO A 14 0.44 -21.74 9.53
C PRO A 14 -0.14 -21.74 10.95
N GLY A 15 -1.45 -21.91 11.07
CA GLY A 15 -2.17 -21.89 12.35
C GLY A 15 -2.38 -20.51 12.99
N VAL A 16 -1.99 -19.40 12.33
CA VAL A 16 -2.21 -18.05 12.86
C VAL A 16 -2.97 -17.20 11.86
N HIS A 17 -4.18 -16.81 12.24
CA HIS A 17 -5.02 -15.91 11.47
C HIS A 17 -4.49 -14.48 11.53
N MET A 18 -4.76 -13.67 10.51
CA MET A 18 -4.36 -12.25 10.56
C MET A 18 -5.15 -11.51 11.63
N LYS A 19 -4.48 -10.53 12.24
CA LYS A 19 -5.17 -9.57 13.10
C LYS A 19 -6.16 -8.76 12.25
N PRO A 20 -7.26 -8.27 12.86
CA PRO A 20 -8.19 -7.40 12.17
C PRO A 20 -7.48 -6.15 11.64
N LEU A 21 -7.87 -5.71 10.45
CA LEU A 21 -7.40 -4.47 9.86
C LEU A 21 -8.19 -3.32 10.47
N VAL A 22 -7.48 -2.42 11.14
CA VAL A 22 -8.07 -1.22 11.73
C VAL A 22 -7.77 -0.04 10.82
N PHE A 23 -8.80 0.71 10.47
CA PHE A 23 -8.71 1.89 9.61
C PHE A 23 -9.34 3.07 10.32
N ASP A 24 -8.59 4.17 10.38
CA ASP A 24 -9.04 5.44 10.94
C ASP A 24 -9.51 6.39 9.83
N ARG A 25 -10.44 7.29 10.19
CA ARG A 25 -10.93 8.32 9.26
C ARG A 25 -9.86 9.40 9.13
N TYR A 26 -9.43 9.68 7.90
CA TYR A 26 -8.52 10.76 7.62
C TYR A 26 -9.32 12.04 7.38
N ILE A 27 -9.51 12.82 8.45
CA ILE A 27 -10.39 14.00 8.46
C ILE A 27 -9.79 15.22 7.75
N ILE A 28 -8.46 15.26 7.57
CA ILE A 28 -7.76 16.40 6.96
C ILE A 28 -8.07 16.51 5.48
N ASN A 29 -8.13 15.37 4.77
CA ASN A 29 -8.47 15.34 3.36
C ASN A 29 -9.30 14.10 3.04
N GLU A 30 -10.61 14.30 2.89
CA GLU A 30 -11.55 13.21 2.61
C GLU A 30 -11.24 12.47 1.31
N LYS A 31 -10.64 13.13 0.32
CA LYS A 31 -10.26 12.50 -0.97
C LYS A 31 -9.16 11.45 -0.79
N LEU A 32 -8.40 11.52 0.29
CA LEU A 32 -7.37 10.55 0.65
C LEU A 32 -7.86 9.56 1.72
N CYS A 33 -9.09 9.69 2.20
CA CYS A 33 -9.62 8.83 3.25
C CYS A 33 -10.08 7.47 2.68
N ILE A 34 -9.40 6.41 3.11
CA ILE A 34 -9.73 5.03 2.74
C ILE A 34 -11.13 4.64 3.20
N LEU A 35 -11.53 5.02 4.43
CA LEU A 35 -12.86 4.72 4.95
C LEU A 35 -13.97 5.34 4.10
N ARG A 36 -13.83 6.64 3.80
CA ARG A 36 -14.80 7.36 2.99
C ARG A 36 -14.92 6.75 1.58
N THR A 37 -13.77 6.43 0.98
CA THR A 37 -13.72 5.78 -0.33
C THR A 37 -14.37 4.40 -0.31
N TYR A 38 -14.13 3.61 0.74
CA TYR A 38 -14.72 2.30 0.92
C TYR A 38 -16.24 2.37 1.10
N GLU A 39 -16.72 3.22 2.02
CA GLU A 39 -18.15 3.44 2.27
C GLU A 39 -18.88 3.84 0.98
N GLU A 40 -18.32 4.79 0.24
CA GLU A 40 -18.91 5.25 -1.02
C GLU A 40 -18.91 4.16 -2.08
N TYR A 41 -17.84 3.36 -2.16
CA TYR A 41 -17.78 2.24 -3.09
C TYR A 41 -18.83 1.17 -2.77
N VAL A 42 -18.97 0.77 -1.50
CA VAL A 42 -20.00 -0.18 -1.06
C VAL A 42 -21.39 0.35 -1.38
N ARG A 43 -21.68 1.61 -1.03
CA ARG A 43 -22.96 2.28 -1.32
C ARG A 43 -23.29 2.27 -2.82
N LYS A 44 -22.34 2.64 -3.68
CA LYS A 44 -22.55 2.67 -5.14
C LYS A 44 -22.72 1.28 -5.78
N THR A 45 -22.26 0.23 -5.10
CA THR A 45 -22.28 -1.14 -5.63
C THR A 45 -23.31 -2.02 -4.94
N GLU A 46 -24.05 -1.51 -3.96
CA GLU A 46 -25.00 -2.26 -3.13
C GLU A 46 -26.00 -3.07 -3.97
N THR A 47 -26.66 -2.41 -4.91
CA THR A 47 -27.66 -3.03 -5.81
C THR A 47 -27.08 -4.05 -6.78
N LEU A 48 -25.76 -4.04 -6.98
CA LEU A 48 -25.06 -4.96 -7.88
C LEU A 48 -24.53 -6.19 -7.15
N ARG A 49 -24.40 -6.16 -5.82
CA ARG A 49 -23.67 -7.19 -5.07
C ARG A 49 -24.42 -8.50 -4.92
N ASN A 50 -25.75 -8.50 -4.96
CA ASN A 50 -26.57 -9.66 -4.62
C ASN A 50 -26.10 -10.33 -3.30
N LYS A 51 -25.39 -11.46 -3.38
CA LYS A 51 -24.85 -12.20 -2.22
C LYS A 51 -23.34 -12.07 -2.05
N GLU A 52 -22.65 -11.31 -2.90
CA GLU A 52 -21.19 -11.21 -2.91
C GLU A 52 -20.64 -10.43 -1.71
N GLN A 53 -19.69 -11.05 -1.00
CA GLN A 53 -19.09 -10.51 0.23
C GLN A 53 -17.68 -9.94 0.00
N LYS A 54 -17.04 -10.25 -1.13
CA LYS A 54 -15.75 -9.66 -1.49
C LYS A 54 -15.92 -8.18 -1.76
N VAL A 55 -14.94 -7.40 -1.29
CA VAL A 55 -14.95 -5.95 -1.43
C VAL A 55 -15.10 -5.58 -2.89
N PHE A 56 -14.19 -6.01 -3.76
CA PHE A 56 -14.16 -5.59 -5.16
C PHE A 56 -14.95 -6.52 -6.09
N ILE A 57 -15.85 -5.92 -6.87
CA ILE A 57 -16.67 -6.61 -7.89
C ILE A 57 -16.44 -6.03 -9.29
N SER A 58 -16.67 -6.83 -10.32
CA SER A 58 -16.66 -6.38 -11.73
C SER A 58 -17.86 -5.50 -12.05
N THR A 59 -17.72 -4.62 -13.03
CA THR A 59 -18.83 -3.77 -13.53
C THR A 59 -19.75 -4.54 -14.49
N VAL A 60 -19.19 -5.48 -15.24
CA VAL A 60 -19.93 -6.38 -16.14
C VAL A 60 -20.15 -7.69 -15.42
N LYS A 61 -21.42 -8.08 -15.22
CA LYS A 61 -21.84 -9.28 -14.47
C LYS A 61 -21.18 -9.33 -13.08
N PRO A 62 -21.70 -8.59 -12.08
CA PRO A 62 -21.01 -8.27 -10.83
C PRO A 62 -20.57 -9.53 -10.08
N LYS A 63 -19.30 -9.87 -10.27
CA LYS A 63 -18.63 -11.03 -9.68
C LYS A 63 -17.34 -10.55 -9.01
N PRO A 64 -16.79 -11.32 -8.06
CA PRO A 64 -15.46 -11.05 -7.52
C PRO A 64 -14.42 -10.82 -8.59
N VAL A 65 -13.68 -9.73 -8.47
CA VAL A 65 -12.51 -9.53 -9.33
C VAL A 65 -11.34 -10.38 -8.86
N THR A 66 -10.50 -10.76 -9.82
CA THR A 66 -9.27 -11.50 -9.55
C THR A 66 -8.16 -10.58 -9.04
N LYS A 67 -7.14 -11.17 -8.42
CA LYS A 67 -5.90 -10.45 -8.05
C LYS A 67 -5.25 -9.76 -9.26
N SER A 68 -5.26 -10.41 -10.43
CA SER A 68 -4.74 -9.84 -11.68
C SER A 68 -5.50 -8.60 -12.13
N THR A 69 -6.83 -8.58 -11.94
CA THR A 69 -7.65 -7.41 -12.27
C THR A 69 -7.30 -6.22 -11.37
N ILE A 70 -7.19 -6.45 -10.06
CA ILE A 70 -6.78 -5.40 -9.10
C ILE A 70 -5.37 -4.89 -9.42
N ALA A 71 -4.43 -5.80 -9.70
CA ALA A 71 -3.06 -5.42 -10.07
C ALA A 71 -3.03 -4.53 -11.33
N ARG A 72 -3.87 -4.83 -12.32
CA ARG A 72 -4.04 -4.00 -13.52
C ARG A 72 -4.62 -2.62 -13.19
N TRP A 73 -5.64 -2.54 -12.33
CA TRP A 73 -6.18 -1.25 -11.90
C TRP A 73 -5.13 -0.39 -11.21
N VAL A 74 -4.35 -0.97 -10.30
CA VAL A 74 -3.24 -0.26 -9.63
C VAL A 74 -2.20 0.21 -10.66
N LYS A 75 -1.79 -0.66 -11.60
CA LYS A 75 -0.82 -0.29 -12.65
C LYS A 75 -1.35 0.86 -13.52
N ASN A 76 -2.64 0.87 -13.84
CA ASN A 76 -3.27 1.95 -14.61
C ASN A 76 -3.26 3.26 -13.82
N VAL A 77 -3.61 3.24 -12.54
CA VAL A 77 -3.55 4.44 -11.67
C VAL A 77 -2.12 4.96 -11.59
N MET A 78 -1.14 4.08 -11.39
CA MET A 78 0.29 4.46 -11.38
C MET A 78 0.68 5.19 -12.68
N LYS A 79 0.32 4.62 -13.84
CA LYS A 79 0.58 5.24 -15.14
C LYS A 79 -0.08 6.62 -15.25
N SER A 80 -1.34 6.74 -14.88
CA SER A 80 -2.09 8.01 -14.91
C SER A 80 -1.54 9.05 -13.94
N SER A 81 -0.90 8.63 -12.84
CA SER A 81 -0.18 9.49 -11.91
C SER A 81 1.24 9.86 -12.37
N GLY A 82 1.65 9.49 -13.59
CA GLY A 82 2.98 9.81 -14.13
C GLY A 82 4.11 8.89 -13.64
N ILE A 83 3.79 7.78 -12.97
CA ILE A 83 4.81 6.82 -12.52
C ILE A 83 5.24 5.95 -13.71
N ASN A 84 6.55 5.79 -13.91
CA ASN A 84 7.09 4.90 -14.94
C ASN A 84 6.80 3.42 -14.61
N ILE A 85 5.80 2.86 -15.30
CA ILE A 85 5.32 1.49 -15.09
C ILE A 85 6.20 0.38 -15.71
N GLU A 86 7.22 0.76 -16.49
CA GLU A 86 8.25 -0.17 -16.97
C GLU A 86 9.28 -0.45 -15.86
N CYS A 87 9.51 0.53 -14.98
CA CYS A 87 10.38 0.39 -13.82
C CYS A 87 9.61 -0.07 -12.57
N PHE A 88 8.37 0.40 -12.39
CA PHE A 88 7.61 0.20 -11.15
C PHE A 88 6.30 -0.55 -11.39
N GLY A 89 6.12 -1.66 -10.66
CA GLY A 89 4.86 -2.40 -10.63
C GLY A 89 4.02 -2.16 -9.37
N PRO A 90 2.82 -2.75 -9.27
CA PRO A 90 1.95 -2.66 -8.09
C PRO A 90 2.62 -3.03 -6.76
N HIS A 91 3.57 -3.96 -6.77
CA HIS A 91 4.33 -4.34 -5.57
C HIS A 91 5.23 -3.21 -5.04
N SER A 92 5.64 -2.28 -5.90
CA SER A 92 6.47 -1.12 -5.53
C SER A 92 5.76 -0.19 -4.57
N CYS A 93 4.42 -0.09 -4.63
CA CYS A 93 3.63 0.70 -3.68
C CYS A 93 3.84 0.24 -2.24
N ARG A 94 3.95 -1.08 -2.01
CA ARG A 94 4.20 -1.64 -0.68
C ARG A 94 5.59 -1.25 -0.17
N SER A 95 6.62 -1.34 -1.02
CA SER A 95 7.99 -0.93 -0.69
C SER A 95 8.06 0.57 -0.41
N ALA A 96 7.46 1.40 -1.27
CA ALA A 96 7.46 2.85 -1.14
C ALA A 96 6.76 3.30 0.15
N SER A 97 5.56 2.78 0.43
CA SER A 97 4.79 3.12 1.64
C SER A 97 5.54 2.74 2.93
N THR A 98 6.11 1.54 3.00
CA THR A 98 6.83 1.10 4.20
C THR A 98 8.18 1.80 4.39
N SER A 99 8.86 2.15 3.29
CA SER A 99 10.06 2.99 3.34
C SER A 99 9.75 4.40 3.82
N ALA A 100 8.66 5.00 3.31
CA ALA A 100 8.20 6.33 3.75
C ALA A 100 7.84 6.34 5.25
N ALA A 101 7.13 5.31 5.73
CA ALA A 101 6.82 5.18 7.15
C ALA A 101 8.10 5.09 8.02
N LEU A 102 9.10 4.33 7.57
CA LEU A 102 10.39 4.27 8.26
C LEU A 102 11.11 5.62 8.25
N GLY A 103 11.12 6.32 7.11
CA GLY A 103 11.71 7.66 6.97
C GLY A 103 11.04 8.72 7.85
N GLN A 104 9.75 8.55 8.17
CA GLN A 104 9.02 9.38 9.14
C GLN A 104 9.25 8.97 10.61
N GLY A 105 10.15 8.03 10.88
CA GLY A 105 10.53 7.61 12.23
C GLY A 105 9.64 6.53 12.84
N LEU A 106 8.76 5.88 12.06
CA LEU A 106 7.96 4.77 12.58
C LEU A 106 8.87 3.58 12.90
N LYS A 107 8.73 3.02 14.11
CA LYS A 107 9.55 1.87 14.56
C LYS A 107 9.40 0.69 13.59
N ILE A 108 10.53 0.07 13.27
CA ILE A 108 10.59 -1.08 12.36
C ILE A 108 9.66 -2.22 12.82
N ASP A 109 9.56 -2.48 14.12
CA ASP A 109 8.65 -3.51 14.66
C ASP A 109 7.18 -3.23 14.35
N THR A 110 6.77 -1.96 14.37
CA THR A 110 5.42 -1.54 14.01
C THR A 110 5.18 -1.74 12.52
N ILE A 111 6.13 -1.34 11.68
CA ILE A 111 6.07 -1.55 10.22
C ILE A 111 5.98 -3.05 9.90
N MET A 112 6.82 -3.86 10.53
CA MET A 112 6.87 -5.32 10.37
C MET A 112 5.55 -5.98 10.75
N LYS A 113 4.95 -5.57 11.88
CA LYS A 113 3.63 -6.05 12.33
C LYS A 113 2.53 -5.64 11.36
N SER A 114 2.49 -4.37 10.94
CA SER A 114 1.46 -3.85 10.03
C SER A 114 1.57 -4.43 8.61
N ALA A 115 2.79 -4.62 8.12
CA ALA A 115 3.05 -5.21 6.81
C ALA A 115 3.02 -6.74 6.81
N GLY A 116 2.87 -7.41 7.97
CA GLY A 116 2.82 -8.87 8.07
C GLY A 116 4.13 -9.57 7.70
N TRP A 117 5.29 -8.93 7.92
CA TRP A 117 6.59 -9.54 7.68
C TRP A 117 7.15 -10.22 8.93
N LYS A 118 7.93 -11.28 8.71
CA LYS A 118 8.59 -12.04 9.79
C LYS A 118 10.04 -11.65 10.02
N SER A 119 10.70 -11.13 8.98
CA SER A 119 12.15 -10.87 8.98
C SER A 119 12.43 -9.40 8.66
N ALA A 120 12.98 -8.69 9.63
CA ALA A 120 13.46 -7.32 9.44
C ALA A 120 14.55 -7.26 8.37
N LYS A 121 15.37 -8.32 8.28
CA LYS A 121 16.39 -8.49 7.24
C LYS A 121 15.77 -8.55 5.84
N THR A 122 14.63 -9.24 5.68
CA THR A 122 13.89 -9.28 4.40
C THR A 122 13.33 -7.90 4.06
N PHE A 123 12.79 -7.18 5.05
CA PHE A 123 12.36 -5.81 4.85
C PHE A 123 13.52 -4.92 4.40
N GLN A 124 14.61 -4.86 5.16
CA GLN A 124 15.78 -4.05 4.86
C GLN A 124 16.37 -4.36 3.48
N LYS A 125 16.47 -5.64 3.11
CA LYS A 125 17.09 -6.04 1.84
C LYS A 125 16.20 -5.76 0.61
N PHE A 126 14.90 -6.02 0.71
CA PHE A 126 14.03 -6.06 -0.48
C PHE A 126 13.04 -4.90 -0.58
N TYR A 127 12.64 -4.32 0.57
CA TYR A 127 11.51 -3.41 0.66
C TYR A 127 11.88 -2.01 1.15
N ASN A 128 12.92 -1.88 1.99
CA ASN A 128 13.45 -0.58 2.40
C ASN A 128 14.21 0.05 1.24
N LYS A 129 13.58 1.00 0.55
CA LYS A 129 14.14 1.73 -0.58
C LYS A 129 14.61 3.09 -0.11
N THR A 130 15.79 3.51 -0.60
CA THR A 130 16.31 4.85 -0.37
C THR A 130 15.30 5.88 -0.88
N ILE A 131 14.91 6.80 -0.02
CA ILE A 131 14.11 7.95 -0.40
C ILE A 131 15.10 9.03 -0.81
N ILE A 132 15.19 9.27 -2.11
CA ILE A 132 16.01 10.35 -2.65
C ILE A 132 15.18 11.62 -2.47
N ILE A 133 15.63 12.49 -1.56
CA ILE A 133 15.18 13.87 -1.50
C ILE A 133 16.21 14.63 -2.32
N ASP A 134 15.82 15.13 -3.48
CA ASP A 134 16.67 16.04 -4.26
C ASP A 134 16.79 17.36 -3.50
N ASN A 135 17.69 17.39 -2.52
CA ASN A 135 18.39 18.60 -2.17
C ASN A 135 19.62 18.57 -3.06
N GLU A 136 19.59 19.24 -4.22
CA GLU A 136 20.75 19.38 -5.09
C GLU A 136 21.95 19.88 -4.27
N SER A 137 22.73 18.92 -3.81
CA SER A 137 24.09 19.09 -3.35
C SER A 137 24.82 18.01 -4.13
N ASN A 138 25.40 18.42 -5.25
CA ASN A 138 26.16 17.48 -6.06
C ASN A 138 27.32 16.93 -5.21
N PHE A 139 27.87 15.80 -5.63
CA PHE A 139 28.97 15.13 -4.92
C PHE A 139 30.08 16.13 -4.55
N ALA A 140 30.46 17.02 -5.47
CA ALA A 140 31.51 18.03 -5.24
C ALA A 140 31.18 19.01 -4.10
N GLN A 141 29.93 19.45 -3.93
CA GLN A 141 29.53 20.37 -2.87
C GLN A 141 29.63 19.77 -1.45
N LYS A 142 29.67 18.44 -1.30
CA LYS A 142 29.83 17.78 0.01
C LYS A 142 31.28 17.46 0.40
N ILE A 143 32.19 17.40 -0.57
CA ILE A 143 33.60 17.03 -0.33
C ILE A 143 34.57 18.20 -0.48
N LEU A 144 34.16 19.30 -1.11
CA LEU A 144 34.99 20.51 -1.13
C LEU A 144 34.77 21.27 0.19
N PRO A 145 35.81 21.43 1.04
CA PRO A 145 35.70 22.30 2.20
C PRO A 145 35.44 23.72 1.69
N SER A 146 34.42 24.36 2.24
CA SER A 146 34.11 25.78 2.00
C SER A 146 35.36 26.59 2.34
N SER A 147 36.05 27.08 1.31
CA SER A 147 37.16 28.02 1.47
C SER A 147 36.61 29.32 2.07
N SER A 148 37.17 29.68 3.23
CA SER A 148 36.92 30.91 3.99
C SER A 148 37.09 32.18 3.18
#